data_AF-Q4J6Y0-F1
#
_entry.id   AF-Q4J6Y0-F1
#
_cell.length_a   1.000
_cell.length_b   1.000
_cell.length_c   1.000
_cell.angle_alpha   90.00
_cell.angle_beta   90.00
_cell.angle_gamma   90.00
#
_symmetry.space_group_name_H-M   'P 1'
#
loop_
_entity.id
_entity.type
_entity.pdbx_description
1 polymer ?
#
loop_
_entity_poly.entity_id
_entity_poly.type
_entity_poly.pdbx_seq_one_letter_code
_entity_poly.pdbx_strand_id
1 'polypeptide(L)'
;MNLAQSNREIVELLVPIIVGYMSLFISSIFVYRIGKIILRRDSISLISAIIFLLNPSTIFCLLYSPKNYGFASVGYYFVPLLYLMSYYYYLKKDWKKFTAFTVALTLTSPLSYLIAITFIVYLLIRNRIDEKSLSWSLLRENKISLVLILVSLIIGVLVIPQTLQHFSSLLIASIYPQYTSLNYIYDNVYFKLTYWFILFGVFSFLPIFSPLELIPALPYLLVGLFSSYIPYYSYGYYPYYFLALPMLIMGFIRTINLIKDDKRTMLISYVFIFLFNVALLYVILE
;
A
#
# COMPACT_ATOMS: atom_id res chain seq x y z
N MET A 1 26.91 -23.46 18.16
CA MET A 1 25.64 -22.70 18.16
C MET A 1 24.63 -23.46 19.01
N ASN A 2 24.04 -22.83 20.02
CA ASN A 2 23.19 -23.53 21.00
C ASN A 2 21.81 -23.84 20.39
N LEU A 3 21.23 -25.02 20.65
CA LEU A 3 19.97 -25.46 20.03
C LEU A 3 18.81 -24.47 20.31
N ALA A 4 18.82 -23.85 21.50
CA ALA A 4 17.88 -22.80 21.87
C ALA A 4 18.01 -21.52 21.02
N GLN A 5 19.23 -21.17 20.60
CA GLN A 5 19.49 -20.02 19.74
C GLN A 5 19.03 -20.29 18.30
N SER A 6 19.29 -21.50 17.80
CA SER A 6 18.79 -21.94 16.48
C SER A 6 17.26 -21.96 16.42
N ASN A 7 16.57 -22.43 17.47
CA ASN A 7 15.11 -22.46 17.50
C ASN A 7 14.51 -21.04 17.55
N ARG A 8 15.16 -20.12 18.25
CA ARG A 8 14.72 -18.72 18.33
C ARG A 8 14.82 -18.02 16.98
N GLU A 9 15.92 -18.19 16.26
CA GLU A 9 16.11 -17.62 14.91
C GLU A 9 15.06 -18.15 13.92
N ILE A 10 14.75 -19.45 13.98
CA ILE A 10 13.70 -20.06 13.15
C ILE A 10 12.33 -19.43 13.43
N VAL A 11 11.97 -19.25 14.71
CA VAL A 11 10.68 -18.65 15.10
C VAL A 11 10.60 -17.17 14.70
N GLU A 12 11.67 -16.41 14.94
CA GLU A 12 11.76 -14.98 14.60
C GLU A 12 11.67 -14.74 13.08
N LEU A 13 12.07 -15.70 12.26
CA LEU A 13 11.93 -15.63 10.81
C LEU A 13 10.58 -16.17 10.30
N LEU A 14 10.16 -17.36 10.74
CA LEU A 14 8.99 -18.04 10.16
C LEU A 14 7.67 -17.39 10.56
N VAL A 15 7.53 -16.91 11.79
CA VAL A 15 6.25 -16.36 12.25
C VAL A 15 5.85 -15.11 11.46
N PRO A 16 6.71 -14.09 11.26
CA PRO A 16 6.37 -12.94 10.42
C PRO A 16 6.04 -13.32 8.98
N ILE A 17 6.75 -14.31 8.41
CA ILE A 17 6.47 -14.81 7.05
C ILE A 17 5.06 -15.38 6.98
N ILE A 18 4.70 -16.28 7.88
CA ILE A 18 3.38 -16.92 7.92
C ILE A 18 2.28 -15.88 8.10
N VAL A 19 2.45 -14.96 9.07
CA VAL A 19 1.48 -13.88 9.32
C VAL A 19 1.34 -12.98 8.09
N GLY A 20 2.46 -12.66 7.43
CA GLY A 20 2.47 -11.86 6.21
C GLY A 20 1.68 -12.50 5.07
N TYR A 21 1.93 -13.78 4.78
CA TYR A 21 1.20 -14.55 3.77
C TYR A 21 -0.30 -14.66 4.09
N MET A 22 -0.65 -14.95 5.36
CA MET A 22 -2.05 -15.02 5.77
C MET A 22 -2.76 -13.67 5.59
N SER A 23 -2.12 -12.57 5.99
CA SER A 23 -2.67 -11.23 5.84
C SER A 23 -2.94 -10.89 4.37
N LEU A 24 -2.00 -11.20 3.48
CA LEU A 24 -2.16 -10.95 2.04
C LEU A 24 -3.19 -11.86 1.38
N PHE A 25 -3.23 -13.13 1.78
CA PHE A 25 -4.25 -14.05 1.29
C PHE A 25 -5.65 -13.53 1.64
N ILE A 26 -5.87 -13.14 2.89
CA ILE A 26 -7.15 -12.54 3.32
C ILE A 26 -7.39 -11.21 2.60
N SER A 27 -6.36 -10.38 2.41
CA SER A 27 -6.44 -9.13 1.64
C SER A 27 -6.95 -9.38 0.22
N SER A 28 -6.46 -10.42 -0.46
CA SER A 28 -6.89 -10.79 -1.83
C SER A 28 -8.38 -11.14 -1.91
N ILE A 29 -8.95 -11.72 -0.85
CA ILE A 29 -10.40 -11.96 -0.75
C ILE A 29 -11.16 -10.63 -0.77
N PHE A 30 -10.65 -9.61 -0.08
CA PHE A 30 -11.25 -8.27 -0.11
C PHE A 30 -11.05 -7.58 -1.45
N VAL A 31 -9.90 -7.75 -2.12
CA VAL A 31 -9.71 -7.31 -3.52
C VAL A 31 -10.78 -7.91 -4.43
N TYR A 32 -11.01 -9.23 -4.36
CA TYR A 32 -12.06 -9.89 -5.11
C TYR A 32 -13.45 -9.31 -4.80
N ARG A 33 -13.80 -9.18 -3.52
CA ARG A 33 -15.11 -8.66 -3.09
C ARG A 33 -15.35 -7.22 -3.52
N ILE A 34 -14.33 -6.37 -3.43
CA ILE A 34 -14.38 -4.98 -3.92
C ILE A 34 -14.53 -4.97 -5.44
N GLY A 35 -13.75 -5.81 -6.15
CA GLY A 35 -13.88 -6.05 -7.57
C GLY A 35 -15.31 -6.41 -7.97
N LYS A 36 -15.98 -7.33 -7.27
CA LYS A 36 -17.37 -7.70 -7.59
C LYS A 36 -18.32 -6.50 -7.52
N ILE A 37 -18.14 -5.62 -6.52
CA ILE A 37 -18.97 -4.42 -6.35
C ILE A 37 -18.73 -3.41 -7.49
N ILE A 38 -17.47 -3.17 -7.84
CA ILE A 38 -17.08 -2.13 -8.80
C ILE A 38 -17.23 -2.61 -10.24
N LEU A 39 -16.60 -3.74 -10.58
CA LEU A 39 -16.48 -4.26 -11.94
C LEU A 39 -17.76 -4.95 -12.42
N ARG A 40 -18.55 -5.52 -11.49
CA ARG A 40 -19.75 -6.33 -11.75
C ARG A 40 -19.50 -7.53 -12.67
N ARG A 41 -18.27 -8.05 -12.69
CA ARG A 41 -17.86 -9.25 -13.44
C ARG A 41 -16.96 -10.12 -12.57
N ASP A 42 -17.39 -11.35 -12.32
CA ASP A 42 -16.73 -12.27 -11.38
C ASP A 42 -15.32 -12.65 -11.83
N SER A 43 -15.15 -12.97 -13.12
CA SER A 43 -13.86 -13.36 -13.70
C SER A 43 -12.80 -12.27 -13.57
N ILE A 44 -13.15 -11.03 -13.95
CA ILE A 44 -12.22 -9.87 -13.87
C ILE A 44 -11.87 -9.55 -12.41
N SER A 45 -12.83 -9.69 -11.51
CA SER A 45 -12.61 -9.51 -10.07
C SER A 45 -11.65 -10.56 -9.51
N LEU A 46 -11.80 -11.82 -9.94
CA LEU A 46 -10.92 -12.92 -9.54
C LEU A 46 -9.50 -12.70 -10.07
N ILE A 47 -9.37 -12.32 -11.35
CA ILE A 47 -8.09 -12.00 -11.98
C ILE A 47 -7.39 -10.86 -11.19
N SER A 48 -8.13 -9.83 -10.79
CA SER A 48 -7.58 -8.72 -10.01
C SER A 48 -7.01 -9.18 -8.65
N ALA A 49 -7.70 -10.12 -7.98
CA ALA A 49 -7.23 -10.71 -6.73
C ALA A 49 -6.00 -11.59 -6.93
N ILE A 50 -5.94 -12.36 -8.02
CA ILE A 50 -4.77 -13.16 -8.39
C ILE A 50 -3.56 -12.27 -8.68
N ILE A 51 -3.73 -11.18 -9.45
CA ILE A 51 -2.67 -10.21 -9.73
C ILE A 51 -2.15 -9.58 -8.44
N PHE A 52 -3.05 -9.22 -7.52
CA PHE A 52 -2.64 -8.69 -6.21
C PHE A 52 -1.82 -9.71 -5.40
N LEU A 53 -2.26 -10.98 -5.36
CA LEU A 53 -1.62 -12.03 -4.57
C LEU A 53 -0.26 -12.46 -5.15
N LEU A 54 -0.16 -12.59 -6.47
CA LEU A 54 1.03 -13.06 -7.18
C LEU A 54 2.00 -11.94 -7.57
N ASN A 55 1.78 -10.73 -7.06
CA ASN A 55 2.64 -9.58 -7.29
C ASN A 55 4.06 -9.87 -6.77
N PRO A 56 5.10 -9.90 -7.63
CA PRO A 56 6.47 -10.25 -7.24
C PRO A 56 7.04 -9.33 -6.16
N SER A 57 6.64 -8.05 -6.15
CA SER A 57 7.04 -7.10 -5.11
C SER A 57 6.47 -7.45 -3.75
N THR A 58 5.24 -7.93 -3.71
CA THR A 58 4.63 -8.46 -2.49
C THR A 58 5.39 -9.70 -1.99
N ILE A 59 5.69 -10.64 -2.89
CA ILE A 59 6.43 -11.87 -2.57
C ILE A 59 7.82 -11.53 -2.03
N PHE A 60 8.54 -10.63 -2.71
CA PHE A 60 9.87 -10.21 -2.30
C PHE A 60 9.85 -9.54 -0.92
N CYS A 61 8.93 -8.60 -0.68
CA CYS A 61 8.84 -7.95 0.61
C CYS A 61 8.51 -8.96 1.75
N LEU A 62 7.74 -10.01 1.50
CA LEU A 62 7.50 -11.07 2.49
C LEU A 62 8.75 -11.91 2.79
N LEU A 63 9.60 -12.16 1.80
CA LEU A 63 10.80 -12.99 1.97
C LEU A 63 11.94 -12.21 2.64
N TYR A 64 12.12 -10.93 2.29
CA TYR A 64 13.27 -10.14 2.74
C TYR A 64 12.99 -9.29 3.97
N SER A 65 11.76 -8.80 4.16
CA SER A 65 11.45 -7.92 5.30
C SER A 65 11.61 -8.61 6.67
N PRO A 66 11.22 -9.89 6.87
CA PRO A 66 11.46 -10.60 8.13
C PRO A 66 12.95 -10.79 8.43
N LYS A 67 13.78 -11.01 7.40
CA LYS A 67 15.22 -11.18 7.57
C LYS A 67 15.91 -9.90 8.08
N ASN A 68 15.43 -8.74 7.62
CA ASN A 68 16.04 -7.45 7.95
C ASN A 68 15.39 -6.76 9.17
N TYR A 69 14.11 -7.04 9.46
CA TYR A 69 13.32 -6.32 10.48
C TYR A 69 12.63 -7.22 11.51
N GLY A 70 12.71 -8.54 11.35
CA GLY A 70 12.07 -9.51 12.26
C GLY A 70 10.59 -9.20 12.50
N PHE A 71 10.17 -9.29 13.76
CA PHE A 71 8.81 -9.00 14.20
C PHE A 71 8.37 -7.54 14.02
N ALA A 72 9.29 -6.58 13.90
CA ALA A 72 8.92 -5.18 13.67
C ALA A 72 8.24 -4.97 12.31
N SER A 73 8.43 -5.91 11.37
CA SER A 73 7.79 -5.88 10.05
C SER A 73 6.30 -6.25 10.07
N VAL A 74 5.82 -6.93 11.12
CA VAL A 74 4.49 -7.54 11.16
C VAL A 74 3.36 -6.53 11.05
N GLY A 75 3.51 -5.34 11.64
CA GLY A 75 2.52 -4.27 11.56
C GLY A 75 2.22 -3.84 10.11
N TYR A 76 3.25 -3.84 9.25
CA TYR A 76 3.11 -3.43 7.86
C TYR A 76 2.33 -4.44 7.00
N TYR A 77 2.40 -5.73 7.33
CA TYR A 77 1.64 -6.75 6.60
C TYR A 77 0.13 -6.62 6.81
N PHE A 78 -0.30 -6.02 7.91
CA PHE A 78 -1.72 -5.77 8.18
C PHE A 78 -2.26 -4.53 7.45
N VAL A 79 -1.40 -3.66 6.93
CA VAL A 79 -1.84 -2.44 6.24
C VAL A 79 -2.70 -2.75 5.01
N PRO A 80 -2.28 -3.63 4.08
CA PRO A 80 -3.14 -4.03 2.97
C PRO A 80 -4.49 -4.59 3.42
N LEU A 81 -4.48 -5.45 4.44
CA LEU A 81 -5.68 -6.09 4.93
C LEU A 81 -6.68 -5.08 5.49
N LEU A 82 -6.24 -4.27 6.45
CA LEU A 82 -7.11 -3.35 7.17
C LEU A 82 -7.59 -2.20 6.27
N TYR A 83 -6.74 -1.73 5.35
CA TYR A 83 -7.15 -0.76 4.34
C TYR A 83 -8.25 -1.33 3.44
N LEU A 84 -8.05 -2.52 2.87
CA LEU A 84 -9.02 -3.13 1.95
C LEU A 84 -10.31 -3.54 2.66
N MET A 85 -10.23 -4.01 3.92
CA MET A 85 -11.41 -4.26 4.75
C MET A 85 -12.20 -2.98 4.99
N SER A 86 -11.51 -1.90 5.38
CA SER A 86 -12.13 -0.59 5.56
C SER A 86 -12.82 -0.13 4.27
N TYR A 87 -12.10 -0.13 3.14
CA TYR A 87 -12.66 0.24 1.84
C TYR A 87 -13.88 -0.60 1.46
N TYR A 88 -13.83 -1.91 1.66
CA TYR A 88 -14.95 -2.81 1.38
C TYR A 88 -16.19 -2.48 2.22
N TYR A 89 -16.03 -2.25 3.53
CA TYR A 89 -17.17 -1.93 4.40
C TYR A 89 -17.70 -0.52 4.17
N TYR A 90 -16.86 0.43 3.73
CA TYR A 90 -17.31 1.71 3.20
C TYR A 90 -18.22 1.51 1.98
N LEU A 91 -17.80 0.71 0.98
CA LEU A 91 -18.63 0.42 -0.19
C LEU A 91 -19.96 -0.26 0.16
N LYS A 92 -19.96 -1.11 1.19
CA LYS A 92 -21.16 -1.77 1.73
C LYS A 92 -22.02 -0.87 2.62
N LYS A 93 -21.57 0.33 2.95
CA LYS A 93 -22.20 1.25 3.91
C LYS A 93 -22.36 0.66 5.33
N ASP A 94 -21.51 -0.30 5.70
CA ASP A 94 -21.44 -0.86 7.07
C ASP A 94 -20.47 0.00 7.90
N TRP A 95 -20.99 1.12 8.42
CA TRP A 95 -20.18 2.14 9.07
C TRP A 95 -19.46 1.66 10.33
N LYS A 96 -20.07 0.76 11.11
CA LYS A 96 -19.45 0.23 12.33
C LYS A 96 -18.17 -0.53 12.00
N LYS A 97 -18.22 -1.42 11.00
CA LYS A 97 -17.05 -2.18 10.57
C LYS A 97 -16.03 -1.30 9.86
N PHE A 98 -16.48 -0.39 8.99
CA PHE A 98 -15.60 0.61 8.37
C PHE A 98 -14.75 1.36 9.41
N THR A 99 -15.39 1.88 10.45
CA THR A 99 -14.68 2.60 11.52
C THR A 99 -13.74 1.68 12.27
N ALA A 100 -14.20 0.49 12.67
CA ALA A 100 -13.36 -0.47 13.40
C ALA A 100 -12.07 -0.80 12.63
N PHE A 101 -12.17 -1.10 11.33
CA PHE A 101 -11.00 -1.41 10.50
C PHE A 101 -10.14 -0.17 10.21
N THR A 102 -10.73 1.02 10.10
CA THR A 102 -9.96 2.27 9.95
C THR A 102 -9.16 2.60 11.21
N VAL A 103 -9.77 2.45 12.39
CA VAL A 103 -9.07 2.64 13.67
C VAL A 103 -7.99 1.56 13.82
N ALA A 104 -8.30 0.29 13.54
CA ALA A 104 -7.29 -0.78 13.56
C ALA A 104 -6.13 -0.47 12.62
N LEU A 105 -6.39 0.07 11.42
CA LEU A 105 -5.35 0.50 10.48
C LEU A 105 -4.43 1.54 11.12
N THR A 106 -4.96 2.55 11.82
CA THR A 106 -4.13 3.55 12.51
C THR A 106 -3.26 2.97 13.63
N LEU A 107 -3.66 1.84 14.21
CA LEU A 107 -2.92 1.17 15.29
C LEU A 107 -1.81 0.23 14.77
N THR A 108 -1.75 -0.05 13.47
CA THR A 108 -0.76 -1.01 12.91
C THR A 108 0.66 -0.49 12.91
N SER A 109 0.84 0.79 12.55
CA SER A 109 2.16 1.41 12.49
C SER A 109 2.02 2.94 12.57
N PRO A 110 3.06 3.65 13.06
CA PRO A 110 3.08 5.10 13.02
C PRO A 110 2.96 5.67 11.60
N LEU A 111 3.37 4.91 10.58
CA LEU A 111 3.24 5.36 9.20
C LEU A 111 1.77 5.32 8.76
N SER A 112 0.98 4.35 9.22
CA SER A 112 -0.40 4.13 8.81
C SER A 112 -1.36 5.30 9.14
N TYR A 113 -0.98 6.22 10.02
CA TYR A 113 -1.76 7.44 10.27
C TYR A 113 -1.93 8.29 9.01
N LEU A 114 -0.85 8.48 8.23
CA LEU A 114 -0.90 9.27 7.00
C LEU A 114 -1.82 8.63 5.96
N ILE A 115 -1.84 7.29 5.89
CA ILE A 115 -2.79 6.53 5.08
C ILE A 115 -4.22 6.85 5.50
N ALA A 116 -4.52 6.72 6.80
CA ALA A 116 -5.87 6.92 7.27
C ALA A 116 -6.36 8.35 6.99
N ILE A 117 -5.54 9.37 7.23
CA ILE A 117 -5.88 10.79 6.94
C ILE A 117 -6.22 10.96 5.47
N THR A 118 -5.28 10.58 4.59
CA THR A 118 -5.42 10.77 3.15
C THR A 118 -6.54 9.89 2.57
N PHE A 119 -6.80 8.73 3.18
CA PHE A 119 -7.94 7.88 2.85
C PHE A 119 -9.27 8.55 3.19
N ILE A 120 -9.42 9.16 4.37
CA ILE A 120 -10.62 9.94 4.69
C ILE A 120 -10.79 11.10 3.71
N VAL A 121 -9.72 11.86 3.42
CA VAL A 121 -9.76 12.95 2.42
C VAL A 121 -10.22 12.45 1.06
N TYR A 122 -9.66 11.34 0.59
CA TYR A 122 -10.10 10.68 -0.64
C TYR A 122 -11.61 10.37 -0.62
N LEU A 123 -12.11 9.78 0.46
CA LEU A 123 -13.54 9.45 0.58
C LEU A 123 -14.43 10.70 0.56
N LEU A 124 -13.99 11.80 1.18
CA LEU A 124 -14.69 13.09 1.15
C LEU A 124 -14.79 13.62 -0.29
N ILE A 125 -13.66 13.63 -1.03
CA ILE A 125 -13.59 14.09 -2.43
C ILE A 125 -14.48 13.23 -3.31
N ARG A 126 -14.35 11.90 -3.20
CA ARG A 126 -15.08 10.95 -4.05
C ARG A 126 -16.59 11.04 -3.88
N ASN A 127 -17.07 11.17 -2.63
CA ASN A 127 -18.49 11.35 -2.38
C ASN A 127 -19.03 12.66 -2.99
N ARG A 128 -18.25 13.76 -2.96
CA ARG A 128 -18.67 15.01 -3.62
C ARG A 128 -18.80 14.85 -5.14
N ILE A 129 -17.86 14.15 -5.78
CA ILE A 129 -17.85 13.95 -7.23
C ILE A 129 -19.01 13.04 -7.67
N ASP A 130 -19.27 11.95 -6.94
CA ASP A 130 -20.31 10.98 -7.31
C ASP A 130 -21.76 11.52 -7.04
N GLU A 131 -21.93 12.81 -6.71
CA GLU A 131 -23.18 13.51 -6.29
C GLU A 131 -24.01 12.81 -5.21
N LYS A 132 -23.52 11.70 -4.70
CA LYS A 132 -23.95 11.10 -3.46
C LYS A 132 -23.44 12.02 -2.40
N SER A 133 -24.24 13.04 -2.07
CA SER A 133 -24.14 13.81 -0.83
C SER A 133 -23.58 12.84 0.18
N LEU A 134 -22.35 13.12 0.66
CA LEU A 134 -21.70 12.28 1.65
C LEU A 134 -22.73 12.12 2.73
N SER A 135 -23.47 11.01 2.72
CA SER A 135 -24.87 11.09 3.12
C SER A 135 -24.79 11.65 4.49
N TRP A 136 -25.41 12.81 4.72
CA TRP A 136 -25.13 13.56 5.94
C TRP A 136 -25.25 12.64 7.16
N SER A 137 -25.96 11.51 7.04
CA SER A 137 -25.82 10.25 7.80
C SER A 137 -24.41 9.80 8.29
N LEU A 138 -23.31 9.81 7.52
CA LEU A 138 -21.97 9.47 8.05
C LEU A 138 -21.57 10.45 9.16
N LEU A 139 -21.78 11.75 8.90
CA LEU A 139 -21.56 12.86 9.85
C LEU A 139 -22.62 12.95 10.96
N ARG A 140 -23.86 12.53 10.69
CA ARG A 140 -25.04 12.80 11.52
C ARG A 140 -25.47 11.59 12.35
N GLU A 141 -25.38 10.36 11.81
CA GLU A 141 -25.78 9.11 12.47
C GLU A 141 -24.60 8.42 13.19
N ASN A 142 -23.36 8.66 12.77
CA ASN A 142 -22.19 7.96 13.32
C ASN A 142 -21.18 8.91 13.98
N LYS A 143 -21.67 9.83 14.82
CA LYS A 143 -20.83 10.79 15.57
C LYS A 143 -19.68 10.11 16.32
N ILE A 144 -19.94 8.97 16.95
CA ILE A 144 -18.91 8.19 17.67
C ILE A 144 -17.82 7.69 16.72
N SER A 145 -18.19 7.23 15.52
CA SER A 145 -17.22 6.76 14.54
C SER A 145 -16.30 7.87 14.05
N LEU A 146 -16.86 9.05 13.80
CA LEU A 146 -16.08 10.21 13.42
C LEU A 146 -15.22 10.73 14.56
N VAL A 147 -15.71 10.71 15.79
CA VAL A 147 -14.90 11.05 16.97
C VAL A 147 -13.74 10.07 17.09
N LEU A 148 -13.95 8.76 16.92
CA LEU A 148 -12.87 7.77 16.97
C LEU A 148 -11.84 7.95 15.85
N ILE A 149 -12.29 8.25 14.63
CA ILE A 149 -11.40 8.60 13.52
C ILE A 149 -10.64 9.89 13.86
N LEU A 150 -11.33 10.96 14.28
CA LEU A 150 -10.68 12.23 14.62
C LEU A 150 -9.69 12.09 15.78
N VAL A 151 -10.04 11.35 16.83
CA VAL A 151 -9.15 11.10 17.97
C VAL A 151 -7.92 10.29 17.53
N SER A 152 -8.11 9.22 16.75
CA SER A 152 -6.97 8.45 16.22
C SER A 152 -6.10 9.28 15.29
N LEU A 153 -6.69 10.21 14.52
CA LEU A 153 -5.95 11.16 13.70
C LEU A 153 -5.21 12.21 14.54
N ILE A 154 -5.82 12.75 15.60
CA ILE A 154 -5.17 13.72 16.52
C ILE A 154 -3.97 13.07 17.22
N ILE A 155 -4.16 11.85 17.73
CA ILE A 155 -3.06 11.06 18.31
C ILE A 155 -1.97 10.83 17.25
N GLY A 156 -2.36 10.47 16.02
CA GLY A 156 -1.44 10.37 14.90
C GLY A 156 -0.65 11.66 14.66
N VAL A 157 -1.32 12.81 14.61
CA VAL A 157 -0.69 14.14 14.41
C VAL A 157 0.27 14.51 15.54
N LEU A 158 0.03 14.09 16.78
CA LEU A 158 0.97 14.28 17.88
C LEU A 158 2.22 13.40 17.74
N VAL A 159 2.11 12.25 17.06
CA VAL A 159 3.23 11.34 16.73
C VAL A 159 3.93 11.73 15.42
N ILE A 160 3.26 12.46 14.53
CA ILE A 160 3.81 12.92 13.24
C ILE A 160 5.15 13.66 13.38
N PRO A 161 5.36 14.59 14.33
CA PRO A 161 6.66 15.26 14.51
C PRO A 161 7.84 14.30 14.71
N GLN A 162 7.63 13.19 15.43
CA GLN A 162 8.65 12.16 15.63
C GLN A 162 8.91 11.38 14.34
N THR A 163 7.86 11.11 13.55
CA THR A 163 8.02 10.47 12.23
C THR A 163 8.64 11.41 11.19
N LEU A 164 8.35 12.72 11.23
CA LEU A 164 8.93 13.73 10.34
C LEU A 164 10.41 13.99 10.65
N GLN A 165 10.85 13.81 11.90
CA GLN A 165 12.27 13.78 12.24
C GLN A 165 13.02 12.62 11.56
N HIS A 166 12.36 11.53 11.18
CA HIS A 166 12.95 10.49 10.31
C HIS A 166 12.88 10.86 8.81
N PHE A 167 11.97 11.75 8.40
CA PHE A 167 11.84 12.20 7.01
C PHE A 167 12.72 13.40 6.66
N SER A 168 13.29 14.12 7.64
CA SER A 168 14.17 15.29 7.46
C SER A 168 15.55 14.98 6.84
N SER A 169 15.63 13.96 5.99
CA SER A 169 16.74 13.63 5.09
C SER A 169 17.19 14.79 4.18
N LEU A 170 16.31 15.76 3.90
CA LEU A 170 16.65 16.97 3.13
C LEU A 170 17.65 17.89 3.84
N LEU A 171 17.66 17.90 5.19
CA LEU A 171 18.64 18.64 5.98
C LEU A 171 19.95 17.87 6.19
N ILE A 172 19.93 16.54 6.05
CA ILE A 172 21.11 15.68 6.22
C ILE A 172 21.96 15.69 4.93
N ALA A 173 21.32 15.72 3.75
CA ALA A 173 22.02 15.73 2.47
C ALA A 173 22.90 16.99 2.25
N SER A 174 22.55 18.13 2.85
CA SER A 174 23.35 19.36 2.79
C SER A 174 24.54 19.38 3.75
N ILE A 175 24.62 18.45 4.71
CA ILE A 175 25.65 18.43 5.76
C ILE A 175 26.78 17.45 5.40
N TYR A 176 26.52 16.41 4.60
CA TYR A 176 27.55 15.43 4.22
C TYR A 176 27.90 15.49 2.72
N PRO A 177 29.16 15.80 2.37
CA PRO A 177 29.60 15.95 0.96
C PRO A 177 29.48 14.66 0.13
N GLN A 178 29.36 13.49 0.78
CA GLN A 178 29.08 12.22 0.09
C GLN A 178 27.72 12.22 -0.64
N TYR A 179 26.74 12.98 -0.12
CA TYR A 179 25.39 13.09 -0.70
C TYR A 179 25.28 14.13 -1.83
N THR A 180 26.31 14.94 -2.06
CA THR A 180 26.40 15.91 -3.17
C THR A 180 27.30 15.41 -4.31
N SER A 181 27.90 14.23 -4.19
CA SER A 181 28.70 13.63 -5.26
C SER A 181 27.83 13.24 -6.46
N LEU A 182 28.39 13.37 -7.68
CA LEU A 182 27.68 13.00 -8.93
C LEU A 182 27.27 11.53 -8.94
N ASN A 183 28.11 10.64 -8.41
CA ASN A 183 27.80 9.20 -8.30
C ASN A 183 26.58 8.97 -7.40
N TYR A 184 26.49 9.66 -6.25
CA TYR A 184 25.33 9.54 -5.37
C TYR A 184 24.05 10.05 -6.03
N ILE A 185 24.12 11.17 -6.76
CA ILE A 185 22.97 11.72 -7.50
C ILE A 185 22.50 10.71 -8.56
N TYR A 186 23.44 10.13 -9.32
CA TYR A 186 23.14 9.12 -10.32
C TYR A 186 22.47 7.89 -9.71
N ASP A 187 23.06 7.32 -8.67
CA ASP A 187 22.53 6.13 -7.99
C ASP A 187 21.14 6.42 -7.40
N ASN A 188 20.95 7.57 -6.76
CA ASN A 188 19.67 8.01 -6.20
C ASN A 188 18.57 8.07 -7.28
N VAL A 189 18.86 8.70 -8.43
CA VAL A 189 17.90 8.75 -9.55
C VAL A 189 17.60 7.36 -10.09
N TYR A 190 18.62 6.52 -10.28
CA TYR A 190 18.47 5.15 -10.76
C TYR A 190 17.58 4.31 -9.82
N PHE A 191 17.83 4.34 -8.51
CA PHE A 191 17.03 3.61 -7.53
C PHE A 191 15.58 4.11 -7.47
N LYS A 192 15.36 5.43 -7.56
CA LYS A 192 14.01 6.00 -7.63
C LYS A 192 13.25 5.53 -8.86
N LEU A 193 13.85 5.66 -10.04
CA LEU A 193 13.21 5.23 -11.28
C LEU A 193 12.88 3.74 -11.23
N THR A 194 13.80 2.92 -10.74
CA THR A 194 13.59 1.48 -10.55
C THR A 194 12.43 1.20 -9.59
N TYR A 195 12.39 1.87 -8.44
CA TYR A 195 11.30 1.73 -7.47
C TYR A 195 9.94 2.08 -8.07
N TRP A 196 9.83 3.22 -8.75
CA TRP A 196 8.60 3.65 -9.39
C TRP A 196 8.17 2.72 -10.52
N PHE A 197 9.13 2.25 -11.32
CA PHE A 197 8.88 1.30 -12.39
C PHE A 197 8.36 -0.03 -11.85
N ILE A 198 8.94 -0.54 -10.76
CA ILE A 198 8.45 -1.74 -10.08
C ILE A 198 7.09 -1.50 -9.42
N LEU A 199 6.90 -0.36 -8.76
CA LEU A 199 5.69 -0.02 -8.02
C LEU A 199 4.45 0.01 -8.92
N PHE A 200 4.57 0.65 -10.09
CA PHE A 200 3.45 0.79 -11.03
C PHE A 200 3.44 -0.27 -12.14
N GLY A 201 4.60 -0.76 -12.56
CA GLY A 201 4.72 -1.68 -13.68
C GLY A 201 4.07 -3.03 -13.42
N VAL A 202 4.02 -3.49 -12.17
CA VAL A 202 3.28 -4.70 -11.79
C VAL A 202 1.78 -4.60 -12.09
N PHE A 203 1.24 -3.38 -12.19
CA PHE A 203 -0.14 -3.09 -12.60
C PHE A 203 -0.22 -2.47 -14.00
N SER A 204 0.80 -2.64 -14.84
CA SER A 204 0.91 -2.03 -16.18
C SER A 204 0.71 -0.51 -16.19
N PHE A 205 1.10 0.18 -15.10
CA PHE A 205 0.88 1.61 -14.92
C PHE A 205 -0.59 2.05 -14.95
N LEU A 206 -1.54 1.12 -14.98
CA LEU A 206 -2.96 1.42 -15.00
C LEU A 206 -3.44 2.30 -13.83
N PRO A 207 -2.92 2.16 -12.59
CA PRO A 207 -3.36 3.02 -11.49
C PRO A 207 -3.21 4.52 -11.75
N ILE A 208 -2.29 4.94 -12.63
CA ILE A 208 -2.06 6.35 -12.98
C ILE A 208 -3.31 6.98 -13.63
N PHE A 209 -4.10 6.19 -14.35
CA PHE A 209 -5.35 6.66 -14.99
C PHE A 209 -6.52 6.80 -14.00
N SER A 210 -6.32 6.46 -12.72
CA SER A 210 -7.28 6.70 -11.64
C SER A 210 -6.64 7.54 -10.51
N PRO A 211 -6.25 8.80 -10.79
CA PRO A 211 -5.42 9.60 -9.87
C PRO A 211 -6.06 9.83 -8.50
N LEU A 212 -7.40 9.87 -8.42
CA LEU A 212 -8.11 9.97 -7.14
C LEU A 212 -7.81 8.79 -6.21
N GLU A 213 -7.69 7.58 -6.74
CA GLU A 213 -7.39 6.39 -5.93
C GLU A 213 -5.95 6.39 -5.39
N LEU A 214 -5.07 7.23 -5.94
CA LEU A 214 -3.68 7.37 -5.49
C LEU A 214 -3.52 8.38 -4.35
N ILE A 215 -4.56 9.17 -4.04
CA ILE A 215 -4.51 10.13 -2.91
C ILE A 215 -4.07 9.45 -1.61
N PRO A 216 -4.56 8.25 -1.23
CA PRO A 216 -4.15 7.63 0.02
C PRO A 216 -2.72 7.08 0.00
N ALA A 217 -2.15 6.82 -1.18
CA ALA A 217 -0.75 6.42 -1.35
C ALA A 217 0.20 7.62 -1.44
N LEU A 218 -0.32 8.81 -1.70
CA LEU A 218 0.44 10.02 -1.96
C LEU A 218 1.53 10.31 -0.92
N PRO A 219 1.32 10.14 0.40
CA PRO A 219 2.39 10.34 1.37
C PRO A 219 3.66 9.52 1.07
N TYR A 220 3.52 8.27 0.66
CA TYR A 220 4.68 7.40 0.37
C TYR A 220 5.21 7.55 -1.05
N LEU A 221 4.33 7.89 -1.99
CA LEU A 221 4.75 8.27 -3.32
C LEU A 221 5.66 9.51 -3.23
N LEU A 222 5.25 10.54 -2.49
CA LEU A 222 6.07 11.74 -2.28
C LEU A 222 7.39 11.42 -1.57
N VAL A 223 7.38 10.55 -0.56
CA VAL A 223 8.62 10.11 0.10
C VAL A 223 9.56 9.45 -0.92
N GLY A 224 9.07 8.56 -1.77
CA GLY A 224 9.89 7.91 -2.79
C GLY A 224 10.46 8.88 -3.83
N LEU A 225 9.75 9.98 -4.14
CA LEU A 225 10.21 11.00 -5.09
C LEU A 225 11.22 11.97 -4.46
N PHE A 226 10.89 12.50 -3.28
CA PHE A 226 11.58 13.65 -2.71
C PHE A 226 12.62 13.28 -1.66
N SER A 227 12.57 12.08 -1.08
CA SER A 227 13.59 11.67 -0.12
C SER A 227 14.92 11.41 -0.81
N SER A 228 16.00 11.74 -0.13
CA SER A 228 17.35 11.30 -0.53
C SER A 228 17.81 10.06 0.22
N TYR A 229 17.01 9.52 1.16
CA TYR A 229 17.36 8.35 1.93
C TYR A 229 16.99 7.07 1.18
N ILE A 230 17.99 6.41 0.59
CA ILE A 230 17.85 5.22 -0.27
C ILE A 230 16.88 4.16 0.30
N PRO A 231 16.91 3.82 1.62
CA PRO A 231 15.99 2.82 2.18
C PRO A 231 14.49 3.08 1.96
N TYR A 232 14.07 4.32 1.69
CA TYR A 232 12.66 4.64 1.41
C TYR A 232 12.21 4.30 0.00
N TYR A 233 13.14 4.16 -0.95
CA TYR A 233 12.87 3.86 -2.35
C TYR A 233 13.81 2.78 -2.89
N SER A 234 14.45 2.00 -2.01
CA SER A 234 15.21 0.82 -2.40
C SER A 234 14.36 -0.42 -2.21
N TYR A 235 14.39 -1.29 -3.19
CA TYR A 235 13.71 -2.57 -3.15
C TYR A 235 14.26 -3.46 -2.02
N GLY A 236 13.38 -3.98 -1.15
CA GLY A 236 13.75 -4.96 -0.10
C GLY A 236 14.21 -4.41 1.25
N TYR A 237 14.48 -3.10 1.31
CA TYR A 237 14.97 -2.48 2.53
C TYR A 237 13.87 -1.92 3.41
N TYR A 238 12.65 -1.66 2.94
CA TYR A 238 11.56 -1.34 3.85
C TYR A 238 10.20 -1.78 3.28
N PRO A 239 9.23 -2.13 4.13
CA PRO A 239 7.88 -2.47 3.71
C PRO A 239 7.04 -1.27 3.19
N TYR A 240 7.66 -0.18 2.71
CA TYR A 240 6.94 0.95 2.08
C TYR A 240 6.09 0.51 0.90
N TYR A 241 6.50 -0.56 0.22
CA TYR A 241 5.69 -1.19 -0.82
C TYR A 241 4.29 -1.61 -0.30
N PHE A 242 4.22 -2.25 0.88
CA PHE A 242 2.95 -2.65 1.49
C PHE A 242 2.06 -1.47 1.86
N LEU A 243 2.65 -0.30 2.11
CA LEU A 243 1.91 0.92 2.44
C LEU A 243 1.19 1.50 1.22
N ALA A 244 1.75 1.37 0.01
CA ALA A 244 1.15 1.90 -1.23
C ALA A 244 0.35 0.85 -2.02
N LEU A 245 0.73 -0.43 -1.91
CA LEU A 245 0.11 -1.55 -2.63
C LEU A 245 -1.43 -1.58 -2.60
N PRO A 246 -2.11 -1.47 -1.44
CA PRO A 246 -3.56 -1.57 -1.42
C PRO A 246 -4.27 -0.41 -2.14
N MET A 247 -3.64 0.76 -2.28
CA MET A 247 -4.20 1.87 -3.07
C MET A 247 -3.94 1.68 -4.56
N LEU A 248 -2.78 1.14 -4.92
CA LEU A 248 -2.44 0.86 -6.31
C LEU A 248 -3.40 -0.17 -6.91
N ILE A 249 -3.73 -1.24 -6.16
CA ILE A 249 -4.74 -2.21 -6.62
C ILE A 249 -6.13 -1.57 -6.73
N MET A 250 -6.47 -0.60 -5.88
CA MET A 250 -7.72 0.14 -6.02
C MET A 250 -7.74 1.02 -7.27
N GLY A 251 -6.64 1.73 -7.57
CA GLY A 251 -6.46 2.48 -8.81
C GLY A 251 -6.50 1.58 -10.05
N PHE A 252 -5.91 0.39 -9.97
CA PHE A 252 -6.00 -0.64 -11.01
C PHE A 252 -7.46 -1.06 -11.23
N ILE A 253 -8.18 -1.49 -10.19
CA ILE A 253 -9.59 -1.93 -10.30
C ILE A 253 -10.46 -0.84 -10.91
N ARG A 254 -10.28 0.42 -10.50
CA ARG A 254 -11.04 1.54 -11.05
C ARG A 254 -10.71 1.79 -12.52
N THR A 255 -9.45 1.74 -12.90
CA THR A 255 -9.04 1.90 -14.30
C THR A 255 -9.59 0.77 -15.15
N ILE A 256 -9.48 -0.48 -14.70
CA ILE A 256 -10.11 -1.64 -15.35
C ILE A 256 -11.61 -1.42 -15.53
N ASN A 257 -12.31 -0.84 -14.54
CA ASN A 257 -13.72 -0.54 -14.69
C ASN A 257 -14.03 0.48 -15.81
N LEU A 258 -13.11 1.40 -16.10
CA LEU A 258 -13.23 2.37 -17.19
C LEU A 258 -13.02 1.73 -18.56
N ILE A 259 -12.10 0.76 -18.65
CA ILE A 259 -11.73 0.13 -19.92
C ILE A 259 -12.37 -1.26 -20.15
N LYS A 260 -13.21 -1.75 -19.24
CA LYS A 260 -13.75 -3.14 -19.25
C LYS A 260 -14.57 -3.51 -20.48
N ASP A 261 -15.05 -2.51 -21.24
CA ASP A 261 -15.84 -2.71 -22.45
C ASP A 261 -14.98 -2.72 -23.72
N ASP A 262 -13.75 -2.20 -23.65
CA ASP A 262 -12.73 -2.37 -24.68
C ASP A 262 -11.92 -3.65 -24.43
N LYS A 263 -12.37 -4.74 -25.07
CA LYS A 263 -11.73 -6.06 -24.95
C LYS A 263 -10.25 -6.05 -25.38
N ARG A 264 -9.88 -5.23 -26.35
CA ARG A 264 -8.49 -5.18 -26.87
C ARG A 264 -7.57 -4.54 -25.85
N THR A 265 -7.95 -3.36 -25.34
CA THR A 265 -7.17 -2.65 -24.31
C THR A 265 -7.06 -3.47 -23.03
N MET A 266 -8.14 -4.15 -22.64
CA MET A 266 -8.14 -5.10 -21.52
C MET A 266 -7.15 -6.26 -21.71
N LEU A 267 -7.17 -6.89 -22.89
CA LEU A 267 -6.28 -8.01 -23.21
C LEU A 267 -4.81 -7.56 -23.17
N ILE A 268 -4.49 -6.46 -23.86
CA ILE A 268 -3.13 -5.90 -23.89
C ILE A 268 -2.65 -5.59 -22.48
N SER A 269 -3.52 -4.99 -21.66
CA SER A 269 -3.20 -4.67 -20.26
C SER A 269 -2.81 -5.92 -19.48
N TYR A 270 -3.60 -6.99 -19.56
CA TYR A 270 -3.30 -8.23 -18.85
C TYR A 270 -2.06 -8.96 -19.37
N VAL A 271 -1.83 -8.95 -20.69
CA VAL A 271 -0.60 -9.51 -21.26
C VAL A 271 0.61 -8.74 -20.74
N PHE A 272 0.55 -7.41 -20.69
CA PHE A 272 1.64 -6.60 -20.14
C PHE A 272 1.85 -6.85 -18.65
N ILE A 273 0.78 -7.00 -17.86
CA ILE A 273 0.87 -7.40 -16.44
C ILE A 273 1.62 -8.72 -16.35
N PHE A 274 1.18 -9.74 -17.08
CA PHE A 274 1.80 -11.06 -17.03
C PHE A 274 3.30 -11.00 -17.38
N LEU A 275 3.65 -10.39 -18.52
CA LEU A 275 5.04 -10.30 -18.97
C LEU A 275 5.91 -9.53 -17.98
N PHE A 276 5.41 -8.40 -17.45
CA PHE A 276 6.14 -7.60 -16.48
C PHE A 276 6.38 -8.37 -15.18
N ASN A 277 5.35 -9.07 -14.68
CA ASN A 277 5.44 -9.84 -13.45
C ASN A 277 6.42 -11.02 -13.60
N VAL A 278 6.44 -11.69 -14.75
CA VAL A 278 7.41 -12.76 -15.06
C VAL A 278 8.83 -12.21 -15.13
N ALA A 279 9.05 -11.10 -15.85
CA ALA A 279 10.35 -10.47 -15.97
C ALA A 279 10.88 -10.01 -14.60
N LEU A 280 10.02 -9.38 -13.79
CA LEU A 280 10.37 -8.94 -12.45
C LEU A 280 10.69 -10.12 -11.53
N LEU A 281 9.91 -11.21 -11.59
CA LEU A 281 10.19 -12.42 -10.81
C LEU A 281 11.55 -13.03 -11.17
N TYR A 282 11.90 -13.04 -12.45
CA TYR A 282 13.22 -13.50 -12.91
C TYR A 282 14.34 -12.67 -12.29
N VAL A 283 14.25 -11.33 -12.36
CA VAL A 283 15.25 -10.40 -11.78
C VAL A 283 15.37 -10.55 -10.27
N ILE A 284 14.28 -10.90 -9.58
CA ILE A 284 14.28 -11.10 -8.13
C ILE A 284 14.97 -12.41 -7.71
N LEU A 285 14.94 -13.43 -8.58
CA LEU A 285 15.48 -14.76 -8.29
C LEU A 285 16.96 -14.92 -8.61
N GLU A 286 17.53 -14.01 -9.42
CA GLU A 286 18.98 -13.89 -9.67
C GLU A 286 19.71 -13.17 -8.53
#